data_AF-A0A2T7NG26-F1
#
_entry.id   AF-A0A2T7NG26-F1
#
_cell.length_a   1.000
_cell.length_b   1.000
_cell.length_c   1.000
_cell.angle_alpha   90.00
_cell.angle_beta   90.00
_cell.angle_gamma   90.00
#
_symmetry.space_group_name_H-M   'P 1'
#
loop_
_entity.id
_entity.type
_entity.pdbx_description
1 polymer ?
#
loop_
_entity_poly.entity_id
_entity_poly.type
_entity_poly.pdbx_seq_one_letter_code
_entity_poly.pdbx_strand_id
1 'polypeptide(L)'
;MSAAKQIYYSDKYTDDEYEYRHVMLPKEIAKLVPKTHLMSEAEWRSIGVQQSQGWIHYMRHDPEMGEISSSQEYQSFRSTVPQKRVIVDDDNSKEWTMYDAGPKTVRCPLICFPPASGTADVFFRQILGLTAAGYRVIAVEYPVYWTMKEFVDGFRKLLDHLQLDRVHIFGGSLGGFLAQKFAECSARSPRVASMLDGLTQQELASRLTLNCMNCYVEPQKLRDVDITIMDVFDDCALSGSVKDEMYKCYPEARRAHLKSGGNFPYLSRSADVNVMLQASGTY
;
A
#
# COMPACT_ATOMS: atom_id res chain seq x y z
N MET A 1 31.80 19.23 24.32
CA MET A 1 31.38 19.77 23.02
C MET A 1 30.04 19.15 22.67
N SER A 2 28.99 19.94 22.50
CA SER A 2 27.63 19.42 22.29
C SER A 2 27.57 18.73 20.92
N ALA A 3 27.09 17.49 20.86
CA ALA A 3 26.80 16.83 19.59
C ALA A 3 25.80 17.69 18.83
N ALA A 4 26.25 18.34 17.76
CA ALA A 4 25.37 19.09 16.88
C ALA A 4 24.30 18.12 16.36
N LYS A 5 23.02 18.44 16.58
CA LYS A 5 21.86 17.73 16.06
C LYS A 5 21.85 17.91 14.54
N GLN A 6 22.58 17.07 13.82
CA GLN A 6 22.75 17.25 12.39
C GLN A 6 21.55 16.65 11.64
N ILE A 7 20.87 17.48 10.85
CA ILE A 7 19.90 17.03 9.85
C ILE A 7 20.67 16.26 8.79
N TYR A 8 20.20 15.06 8.44
CA TYR A 8 20.81 14.26 7.39
C TYR A 8 20.14 14.56 6.05
N TYR A 9 20.97 14.64 5.00
CA TYR A 9 20.55 14.86 3.63
C TYR A 9 21.09 13.71 2.79
N SER A 10 20.23 13.04 2.03
CA SER A 10 20.67 12.04 1.06
C SER A 10 21.36 12.68 -0.14
N ASP A 11 21.96 11.83 -0.98
CA ASP A 11 22.30 12.21 -2.34
C ASP A 11 21.06 12.70 -3.10
N LYS A 12 21.32 13.59 -4.05
CA LYS A 12 20.28 14.10 -4.97
C LYS A 12 20.03 13.07 -6.06
N TYR A 13 18.79 12.97 -6.49
CA TYR A 13 18.40 12.19 -7.65
C TYR A 13 17.40 12.99 -8.48
N THR A 14 17.37 12.77 -9.79
CA THR A 14 16.61 13.59 -10.74
C THR A 14 15.74 12.71 -11.62
N ASP A 15 14.63 13.26 -12.12
CA ASP A 15 13.97 12.80 -13.34
C ASP A 15 14.09 13.88 -14.43
N ASP A 16 13.28 13.78 -15.49
CA ASP A 16 13.30 14.71 -16.62
C ASP A 16 12.76 16.11 -16.27
N GLU A 17 12.06 16.27 -15.14
CA GLU A 17 11.37 17.52 -14.74
C GLU A 17 11.87 18.08 -13.39
N TYR A 18 12.31 17.26 -12.44
CA TYR A 18 12.58 17.64 -11.06
C TYR A 18 13.86 17.03 -10.46
N GLU A 19 14.42 17.74 -9.46
CA GLU A 19 15.48 17.25 -8.57
C GLU A 19 14.91 16.95 -7.18
N TYR A 20 15.19 15.76 -6.68
CA TYR A 20 14.72 15.24 -5.40
C TYR A 20 15.88 15.00 -4.42
N ARG A 21 15.55 15.07 -3.13
CA ARG A 21 16.47 14.75 -2.03
C ARG A 21 15.67 14.34 -0.79
N HIS A 22 16.11 13.30 -0.10
CA HIS A 22 15.56 12.94 1.21
C HIS A 22 16.24 13.72 2.32
N VAL A 23 15.44 14.28 3.23
CA VAL A 23 15.91 14.99 4.42
C VAL A 23 15.38 14.28 5.66
N MET A 24 16.29 13.78 6.50
CA MET A 24 15.91 13.12 7.75
C MET A 24 16.09 14.09 8.92
N LEU A 25 14.96 14.43 9.56
CA LEU A 25 14.94 15.34 10.70
C LEU A 25 15.19 14.58 12.01
N PRO A 26 16.08 15.08 12.88
CA PRO A 26 16.14 14.63 14.27
C PRO A 26 14.79 14.79 14.96
N LYS A 27 14.46 13.87 15.89
CA LYS A 27 13.16 13.86 16.59
C LYS A 27 12.77 15.21 17.21
N GLU A 28 13.73 15.98 17.69
CA GLU A 28 13.46 17.29 18.30
C GLU A 28 13.08 18.37 17.29
N ILE A 29 13.57 18.28 16.06
CA ILE A 29 13.22 19.20 14.96
C ILE A 29 11.89 18.76 14.34
N ALA A 30 11.67 17.45 14.20
CA ALA A 30 10.41 16.90 13.67
C ALA A 30 9.17 17.36 14.49
N LYS A 31 9.31 17.60 15.79
CA LYS A 31 8.24 18.14 16.65
C LYS A 31 7.80 19.56 16.28
N LEU A 32 8.66 20.32 15.60
CA LEU A 32 8.37 21.68 15.15
C LEU A 32 7.60 21.71 13.83
N VAL A 33 7.49 20.57 13.14
CA VAL A 33 6.75 20.46 11.88
C VAL A 33 5.25 20.55 12.20
N PRO A 34 4.53 21.58 11.71
CA PRO A 34 3.13 21.80 12.01
C PRO A 34 2.28 20.72 11.35
N LYS A 35 1.25 20.27 12.07
CA LYS A 35 0.32 19.26 11.53
C LYS A 35 -0.79 19.83 10.64
N THR A 36 -0.87 21.15 10.52
CA THR A 36 -2.04 21.86 9.97
C THR A 36 -1.89 22.25 8.50
N HIS A 37 -0.66 22.30 7.97
CA HIS A 37 -0.39 22.76 6.61
C HIS A 37 0.97 22.25 6.10
N LEU A 38 1.20 22.39 4.81
CA LEU A 38 2.49 22.15 4.18
C LEU A 38 3.38 23.37 4.39
N MET A 39 4.53 23.18 5.05
CA MET A 39 5.48 24.26 5.33
C MET A 39 6.11 24.83 4.05
N SER A 40 6.19 26.16 3.98
CA SER A 40 6.90 26.93 2.97
C SER A 40 8.43 26.83 3.12
N GLU A 41 9.18 27.28 2.10
CA GLU A 41 10.65 27.31 2.14
C GLU A 41 11.17 28.06 3.37
N ALA A 42 10.57 29.22 3.70
CA ALA A 42 10.96 30.05 4.83
C ALA A 42 10.76 29.32 6.17
N GLU A 43 9.64 28.59 6.32
CA GLU A 43 9.34 27.84 7.53
C GLU A 43 10.31 26.67 7.72
N TRP A 44 10.65 25.94 6.65
CA TRP A 44 11.66 24.89 6.72
C TRP A 44 13.04 25.41 7.11
N ARG A 45 13.45 26.55 6.53
CA ARG A 45 14.73 27.20 6.89
C ARG A 45 14.74 27.65 8.36
N SER A 46 13.59 28.10 8.89
CA SER A 46 13.49 28.54 10.30
C SER A 46 13.78 27.42 11.31
N ILE A 47 13.54 26.15 10.94
CA ILE A 47 13.84 24.97 11.77
C ILE A 47 15.19 24.31 11.42
N GLY A 48 16.01 24.99 10.62
CA GLY A 48 17.39 24.60 10.32
C GLY A 48 17.58 23.74 9.06
N VAL A 49 16.52 23.46 8.30
CA VAL A 49 16.63 22.73 7.02
C VAL A 49 17.27 23.62 5.97
N GLN A 50 18.32 23.12 5.32
CA GLN A 50 19.05 23.80 4.25
C GLN A 50 18.73 23.11 2.92
N GLN A 51 18.23 23.89 1.96
CA GLN A 51 17.75 23.38 0.68
C GLN A 51 18.06 24.35 -0.47
N SER A 52 18.02 23.81 -1.70
CA SER A 52 18.10 24.57 -2.94
C SER A 52 17.02 25.66 -2.98
N GLN A 53 17.30 26.78 -3.65
CA GLN A 53 16.32 27.85 -3.83
C GLN A 53 15.16 27.36 -4.72
N GLY A 54 13.91 27.71 -4.36
CA GLY A 54 12.73 27.32 -5.15
C GLY A 54 12.12 25.96 -4.79
N TRP A 55 12.50 25.40 -3.64
CA TRP A 55 11.92 24.15 -3.15
C TRP A 55 10.46 24.34 -2.71
N ILE A 56 9.58 23.40 -3.08
CA ILE A 56 8.15 23.43 -2.78
C ILE A 56 7.74 22.13 -2.10
N HIS A 57 7.05 22.24 -0.96
CA HIS A 57 6.45 21.11 -0.24
C HIS A 57 5.09 20.79 -0.83
N TYR A 58 4.99 19.75 -1.65
CA TYR A 58 3.75 19.43 -2.37
C TYR A 58 2.77 18.57 -1.59
N MET A 59 3.28 17.70 -0.70
CA MET A 59 2.44 16.73 0.00
C MET A 59 3.05 16.32 1.32
N ARG A 60 2.19 16.00 2.28
CA ARG A 60 2.56 15.36 3.54
C ARG A 60 1.93 13.99 3.58
N HIS A 61 2.76 12.97 3.76
CA HIS A 61 2.30 11.62 4.02
C HIS A 61 2.36 11.38 5.53
N ASP A 62 1.21 11.45 6.19
CA ASP A 62 1.11 10.95 7.57
C ASP A 62 1.06 9.42 7.53
N PRO A 63 1.76 8.71 8.42
CA PRO A 63 1.63 7.27 8.50
C PRO A 63 0.17 6.91 8.79
N GLU A 64 -0.47 6.15 7.89
CA GLU A 64 -1.89 5.71 7.94
C GLU A 64 -2.30 5.03 9.27
N MET A 65 -1.34 4.72 10.14
CA MET A 65 -1.55 4.10 11.46
C MET A 65 -2.40 4.96 12.43
N GLY A 66 -2.47 6.28 12.24
CA GLY A 66 -3.20 7.18 13.14
C GLY A 66 -4.72 6.93 13.18
N GLU A 67 -5.34 6.73 12.01
CA GLU A 67 -6.79 6.49 11.92
C GLU A 67 -7.16 5.03 12.23
N ILE A 68 -6.36 4.08 11.75
CA ILE A 68 -6.59 2.64 11.94
C ILE A 68 -6.53 2.24 13.42
N SER A 69 -5.54 2.74 14.17
CA SER A 69 -5.37 2.40 15.59
C SER A 69 -6.54 2.82 16.49
N SER A 70 -7.27 3.87 16.09
CA SER A 70 -8.46 4.35 16.79
C SER A 70 -9.75 3.60 16.42
N SER A 71 -9.73 2.80 15.35
CA SER A 71 -10.93 2.10 14.88
C SER A 71 -11.36 0.98 15.83
N GLN A 72 -12.67 0.85 16.05
CA GLN A 72 -13.25 -0.19 16.91
C GLN A 72 -12.93 -1.60 16.39
N GLU A 73 -12.86 -1.77 15.07
CA GLU A 73 -12.48 -3.02 14.41
C GLU A 73 -11.05 -3.44 14.76
N TYR A 74 -10.09 -2.51 14.68
CA TYR A 74 -8.70 -2.78 15.02
C TYR A 74 -8.53 -3.08 16.51
N GLN A 75 -9.21 -2.34 17.39
CA GLN A 75 -9.19 -2.62 18.84
C GLN A 75 -9.77 -4.01 19.15
N SER A 76 -10.87 -4.39 18.50
CA SER A 76 -11.46 -5.72 18.63
C SER A 76 -10.49 -6.80 18.16
N PHE A 77 -9.86 -6.61 16.99
CA PHE A 77 -8.81 -7.50 16.48
C PHE A 77 -7.68 -7.69 17.51
N ARG A 78 -7.12 -6.60 18.04
CA ARG A 78 -6.02 -6.67 19.02
C ARG A 78 -6.41 -7.35 20.33
N SER A 79 -7.69 -7.33 20.69
CA SER A 79 -8.20 -8.02 21.89
C SER A 79 -8.45 -9.52 21.68
N THR A 80 -8.68 -9.95 20.43
CA THR A 80 -9.10 -11.32 20.10
C THR A 80 -8.00 -12.16 19.47
N VAL A 81 -7.09 -11.53 18.71
CA VAL A 81 -5.99 -12.21 18.03
C VAL A 81 -4.67 -11.79 18.70
N PRO A 82 -4.05 -12.67 19.51
CA PRO A 82 -2.81 -12.32 20.20
C PRO A 82 -1.65 -12.22 19.22
N GLN A 83 -0.85 -11.16 19.37
CA GLN A 83 0.44 -11.04 18.71
C GLN A 83 1.42 -12.03 19.35
N LYS A 84 2.10 -12.81 18.52
CA LYS A 84 3.09 -13.79 18.95
C LYS A 84 4.47 -13.36 18.47
N ARG A 85 5.48 -13.68 19.26
CA ARG A 85 6.89 -13.50 18.93
C ARG A 85 7.55 -14.87 18.96
N VAL A 86 8.27 -15.21 17.91
CA VAL A 86 8.88 -16.53 17.73
C VAL A 86 10.32 -16.34 17.27
N ILE A 87 11.24 -17.00 17.93
CA ILE A 87 12.65 -17.04 17.57
C ILE A 87 12.91 -18.40 16.93
N VAL A 88 13.51 -18.40 15.75
CA VAL A 88 13.68 -19.63 14.92
C VAL A 88 15.13 -19.88 14.53
N ASP A 89 16.02 -18.96 14.84
CA ASP A 89 17.45 -19.02 14.60
C ASP A 89 18.22 -19.50 15.83
N ASP A 90 19.42 -20.02 15.60
CA ASP A 90 20.17 -20.77 16.62
C ASP A 90 20.83 -19.83 17.65
N ASP A 91 21.07 -18.56 17.30
CA ASP A 91 21.70 -17.54 18.17
C ASP A 91 20.68 -16.61 18.85
N ASN A 92 19.39 -16.88 18.67
CA ASN A 92 18.27 -16.11 19.19
C ASN A 92 18.23 -14.61 18.79
N SER A 93 18.84 -14.23 17.67
CA SER A 93 18.90 -12.84 17.21
C SER A 93 17.75 -12.43 16.27
N LYS A 94 17.05 -13.40 15.66
CA LYS A 94 16.03 -13.18 14.62
C LYS A 94 14.64 -13.56 15.13
N GLU A 95 14.00 -12.56 15.73
CA GLU A 95 12.64 -12.71 16.20
C GLU A 95 11.61 -12.34 15.12
N TRP A 96 10.71 -13.27 14.84
CA TRP A 96 9.52 -13.08 14.01
C TRP A 96 8.35 -12.65 14.86
N THR A 97 7.68 -11.59 14.44
CA THR A 97 6.41 -11.18 15.05
C THR A 97 5.25 -11.60 14.14
N MET A 98 4.15 -12.11 14.68
CA MET A 98 3.05 -12.60 13.85
C MET A 98 1.69 -12.58 14.54
N TYR A 99 0.64 -12.58 13.72
CA TYR A 99 -0.72 -12.97 14.10
C TYR A 99 -1.08 -14.25 13.38
N ASP A 100 -1.57 -15.26 14.09
CA ASP A 100 -1.98 -16.55 13.51
C ASP A 100 -3.39 -16.92 13.97
N ALA A 101 -4.36 -16.70 13.09
CA ALA A 101 -5.78 -16.82 13.36
C ALA A 101 -6.48 -17.79 12.40
N GLY A 102 -7.64 -18.30 12.82
CA GLY A 102 -8.40 -19.33 12.11
C GLY A 102 -8.08 -20.77 12.54
N PRO A 103 -8.73 -21.78 11.93
CA PRO A 103 -8.67 -23.16 12.39
C PRO A 103 -7.27 -23.78 12.23
N LYS A 104 -6.69 -24.30 13.33
CA LYS A 104 -5.36 -24.94 13.30
C LYS A 104 -5.34 -26.29 12.58
N THR A 105 -6.51 -26.86 12.30
CA THR A 105 -6.67 -28.03 11.42
C THR A 105 -6.27 -27.73 9.97
N VAL A 106 -6.30 -26.47 9.54
CA VAL A 106 -5.80 -26.04 8.23
C VAL A 106 -4.26 -26.05 8.25
N ARG A 107 -3.69 -27.01 7.52
CA ARG A 107 -2.23 -27.22 7.41
C ARG A 107 -1.57 -26.46 6.26
N CYS A 108 -2.35 -25.85 5.37
CA CYS A 108 -1.87 -24.99 4.28
C CYS A 108 -2.47 -23.58 4.41
N PRO A 109 -1.98 -22.75 5.36
CA PRO A 109 -2.52 -21.42 5.60
C PRO A 109 -2.09 -20.40 4.54
N LEU A 110 -2.73 -19.24 4.58
CA LEU A 110 -2.27 -18.03 3.88
C LEU A 110 -1.28 -17.27 4.77
N ILE A 111 -0.06 -17.02 4.27
CA ILE A 111 0.93 -16.15 4.88
C ILE A 111 0.87 -14.77 4.22
N CYS A 112 0.75 -13.70 5.02
CA CYS A 112 0.78 -12.33 4.54
C CYS A 112 2.14 -11.66 4.84
N PHE A 113 2.85 -11.21 3.80
CA PHE A 113 4.09 -10.45 3.91
C PHE A 113 3.86 -8.94 3.75
N PRO A 114 4.28 -8.12 4.73
CA PRO A 114 4.08 -6.68 4.69
C PRO A 114 4.97 -6.02 3.63
N PRO A 115 4.62 -4.80 3.20
CA PRO A 115 5.48 -3.95 2.39
C PRO A 115 6.67 -3.43 3.23
N ALA A 116 7.63 -2.76 2.58
CA ALA A 116 8.88 -2.31 3.22
C ALA A 116 8.70 -1.44 4.48
N SER A 117 7.63 -0.66 4.58
CA SER A 117 7.32 0.21 5.71
C SER A 117 6.16 -0.29 6.59
N GLY A 118 5.69 -1.53 6.39
CA GLY A 118 4.54 -2.09 7.10
C GLY A 118 4.91 -3.13 8.16
N THR A 119 4.01 -3.34 9.11
CA THR A 119 4.07 -4.41 10.12
C THR A 119 3.00 -5.48 9.84
N ALA A 120 2.95 -6.57 10.61
CA ALA A 120 1.93 -7.60 10.45
C ALA A 120 0.49 -7.07 10.61
N ASP A 121 0.31 -5.98 11.38
CA ASP A 121 -0.99 -5.36 11.66
C ASP A 121 -1.70 -4.79 10.42
N VAL A 122 -0.97 -4.49 9.34
CA VAL A 122 -1.58 -3.94 8.11
C VAL A 122 -2.62 -4.90 7.49
N PHE A 123 -2.54 -6.19 7.83
CA PHE A 123 -3.45 -7.23 7.35
C PHE A 123 -4.60 -7.57 8.32
N PHE A 124 -4.88 -6.74 9.33
CA PHE A 124 -5.93 -7.06 10.33
C PHE A 124 -7.30 -7.30 9.69
N ARG A 125 -7.65 -6.55 8.63
CA ARG A 125 -8.91 -6.75 7.89
C ARG A 125 -8.93 -8.09 7.13
N GLN A 126 -7.82 -8.47 6.50
CA GLN A 126 -7.69 -9.78 5.84
C GLN A 126 -7.80 -10.91 6.86
N ILE A 127 -7.15 -10.77 8.03
CA ILE A 127 -7.25 -11.76 9.10
C ILE A 127 -8.72 -11.93 9.53
N LEU A 128 -9.40 -10.85 9.89
CA LEU A 128 -10.80 -10.93 10.34
C LEU A 128 -11.72 -11.52 9.25
N GLY A 129 -11.64 -11.01 8.02
CA GLY A 129 -12.52 -11.43 6.93
C GLY A 129 -12.32 -12.89 6.50
N LEU A 130 -11.07 -13.32 6.32
CA LEU A 130 -10.77 -14.67 5.85
C LEU A 130 -10.95 -15.72 6.95
N THR A 131 -10.66 -15.39 8.20
CA THR A 131 -10.89 -16.33 9.31
C THR A 131 -12.37 -16.56 9.57
N ALA A 132 -13.22 -15.54 9.39
CA ALA A 132 -14.68 -15.69 9.40
C ALA A 132 -15.18 -16.64 8.29
N ALA A 133 -14.47 -16.68 7.15
CA ALA A 133 -14.74 -17.62 6.05
C ALA A 133 -14.08 -19.01 6.23
N GLY A 134 -13.46 -19.28 7.38
CA GLY A 134 -12.89 -20.59 7.72
C GLY A 134 -11.44 -20.81 7.27
N TYR A 135 -10.78 -19.79 6.71
CA TYR A 135 -9.36 -19.87 6.36
C TYR A 135 -8.47 -19.68 7.59
N ARG A 136 -7.25 -20.25 7.55
CA ARG A 136 -6.18 -19.91 8.51
C ARG A 136 -5.26 -18.88 7.85
N VAL A 137 -5.08 -17.75 8.53
CA VAL A 137 -4.25 -16.64 8.06
C VAL A 137 -3.16 -16.35 9.07
N ILE A 138 -1.93 -16.21 8.58
CA ILE A 138 -0.77 -15.84 9.37
C ILE A 138 -0.15 -14.58 8.76
N ALA A 139 -0.33 -13.43 9.41
CA ALA A 139 0.38 -12.22 9.02
C ALA A 139 1.69 -12.16 9.81
N VAL A 140 2.81 -11.95 9.11
CA VAL A 140 4.14 -11.96 9.73
C VAL A 140 4.82 -10.60 9.58
N GLU A 141 5.71 -10.30 10.51
CA GLU A 141 6.67 -9.23 10.46
C GLU A 141 8.04 -9.89 10.63
N TYR A 142 8.84 -9.78 9.57
CA TYR A 142 10.12 -10.47 9.48
C TYR A 142 11.22 -9.68 10.19
N PRO A 143 12.18 -10.37 10.84
CA PRO A 143 13.34 -9.73 11.43
C PRO A 143 14.26 -9.12 10.38
N VAL A 144 15.22 -8.30 10.83
CA VAL A 144 16.18 -7.65 9.95
C VAL A 144 17.08 -8.68 9.29
N TYR A 145 16.96 -8.81 7.97
CA TYR A 145 17.83 -9.61 7.12
C TYR A 145 18.57 -8.70 6.14
N TRP A 146 19.85 -8.97 5.93
CA TRP A 146 20.70 -8.15 5.06
C TRP A 146 20.91 -8.79 3.68
N THR A 147 20.55 -10.07 3.53
CA THR A 147 20.61 -10.79 2.26
C THR A 147 19.34 -11.58 1.99
N MET A 148 19.02 -11.79 0.71
CA MET A 148 17.88 -12.63 0.31
C MET A 148 18.04 -14.08 0.78
N LYS A 149 19.27 -14.59 0.83
CA LYS A 149 19.55 -15.94 1.32
C LYS A 149 19.16 -16.09 2.79
N GLU A 150 19.58 -15.14 3.63
CA GLU A 150 19.21 -15.14 5.05
C GLU A 150 17.70 -15.07 5.26
N PHE A 151 17.01 -14.22 4.50
CA PHE A 151 15.55 -14.14 4.54
C PHE A 151 14.89 -15.47 4.19
N VAL A 152 15.29 -16.09 3.07
CA VAL A 152 14.73 -17.37 2.61
C VAL A 152 14.99 -18.49 3.62
N ASP A 153 16.19 -18.56 4.18
CA ASP A 153 16.55 -19.56 5.18
C ASP A 153 15.79 -19.34 6.49
N GLY A 154 15.65 -18.08 6.93
CA GLY A 154 14.86 -17.69 8.08
C GLY A 154 13.38 -18.02 7.94
N PHE A 155 12.79 -17.72 6.78
CA PHE A 155 11.39 -18.05 6.52
C PHE A 155 11.18 -19.57 6.43
N ARG A 156 12.14 -20.33 5.89
CA ARG A 156 12.07 -21.81 5.91
C ARG A 156 12.05 -22.35 7.34
N LYS A 157 12.96 -21.86 8.21
CA LYS A 157 12.99 -22.22 9.64
C LYS A 157 11.68 -21.87 10.34
N LEU A 158 11.04 -20.75 9.99
CA LEU A 158 9.72 -20.39 10.48
C LEU A 158 8.65 -21.41 10.10
N LEU A 159 8.59 -21.81 8.82
CA LEU A 159 7.62 -22.81 8.37
C LEU A 159 7.82 -24.15 9.06
N ASP A 160 9.08 -24.58 9.24
CA ASP A 160 9.41 -25.82 9.96
C ASP A 160 8.99 -25.73 11.44
N HIS A 161 9.25 -24.60 12.11
CA HIS A 161 8.78 -24.35 13.48
C HIS A 161 7.26 -24.40 13.60
N LEU A 162 6.54 -23.82 12.63
CA LEU A 162 5.08 -23.83 12.57
C LEU A 162 4.50 -25.17 12.08
N GLN A 163 5.35 -26.13 11.70
CA GLN A 163 4.98 -27.43 11.13
C GLN A 163 4.09 -27.28 9.89
N LEU A 164 4.48 -26.39 8.98
CA LEU A 164 3.78 -26.07 7.75
C LEU A 164 4.56 -26.59 6.54
N ASP A 165 4.03 -27.64 5.91
CA ASP A 165 4.69 -28.22 4.74
C ASP A 165 4.53 -27.38 3.48
N ARG A 166 3.39 -26.69 3.37
CA ARG A 166 3.05 -25.84 2.23
C ARG A 166 2.21 -24.66 2.69
N VAL A 167 2.36 -23.52 2.01
CA VAL A 167 1.63 -22.29 2.32
C VAL A 167 1.18 -21.56 1.06
N HIS A 168 0.11 -20.79 1.15
CA HIS A 168 -0.19 -19.73 0.18
C HIS A 168 0.49 -18.44 0.64
N ILE A 169 0.97 -17.61 -0.28
CA ILE A 169 1.63 -16.34 0.08
C ILE A 169 0.91 -15.16 -0.59
N PHE A 170 0.64 -14.13 0.19
CA PHE A 170 0.09 -12.84 -0.23
C PHE A 170 1.03 -11.73 0.27
N GLY A 171 1.29 -10.72 -0.54
CA GLY A 171 2.20 -9.64 -0.20
C GLY A 171 2.31 -8.62 -1.32
N GLY A 172 2.13 -7.35 -0.98
CA GLY A 172 2.33 -6.23 -1.90
C GLY A 172 3.76 -5.67 -1.82
N SER A 173 4.24 -5.06 -2.91
CA SER A 173 5.55 -4.40 -2.98
C SER A 173 6.70 -5.34 -2.57
N LEU A 174 7.51 -4.98 -1.57
CA LEU A 174 8.60 -5.83 -1.06
C LEU A 174 8.08 -7.21 -0.63
N GLY A 175 6.92 -7.31 0.02
CA GLY A 175 6.34 -8.58 0.43
C GLY A 175 6.08 -9.53 -0.75
N GLY A 176 5.63 -8.98 -1.87
CA GLY A 176 5.41 -9.74 -3.11
C GLY A 176 6.71 -10.18 -3.77
N PHE A 177 7.73 -9.33 -3.76
CA PHE A 177 9.08 -9.70 -4.23
C PHE A 177 9.69 -10.82 -3.38
N LEU A 178 9.57 -10.73 -2.06
CA LEU A 178 10.03 -11.76 -1.11
C LEU A 178 9.29 -13.09 -1.33
N ALA A 179 7.98 -13.03 -1.60
CA ALA A 179 7.18 -14.21 -1.93
C ALA A 179 7.69 -14.91 -3.21
N GLN A 180 7.93 -14.14 -4.27
CA GLN A 180 8.48 -14.67 -5.53
C GLN A 180 9.88 -15.26 -5.34
N LYS A 181 10.75 -14.59 -4.59
CA LYS A 181 12.11 -15.09 -4.30
C LYS A 181 12.08 -16.38 -3.48
N PHE A 182 11.18 -16.49 -2.51
CA PHE A 182 11.03 -17.74 -1.76
C PHE A 182 10.47 -18.88 -2.63
N ALA A 183 9.51 -18.60 -3.52
CA ALA A 183 9.00 -19.57 -4.47
C ALA A 183 10.12 -20.07 -5.42
N GLU A 184 10.93 -19.15 -5.96
CA GLU A 184 12.11 -19.47 -6.78
C GLU A 184 13.09 -20.40 -6.03
N CYS A 185 13.47 -20.04 -4.80
CA CYS A 185 14.41 -20.82 -3.99
C CYS A 185 13.84 -22.15 -3.48
N SER A 186 12.52 -22.35 -3.52
CA SER A 186 11.85 -23.59 -3.12
C SER A 186 11.36 -24.44 -4.31
N ALA A 187 11.69 -24.09 -5.54
CA ALA A 187 11.20 -24.79 -6.74
C ALA A 187 11.50 -26.31 -6.76
N ARG A 188 12.61 -26.75 -6.16
CA ARG A 188 12.99 -28.18 -6.06
C ARG A 188 12.23 -28.95 -4.97
N SER A 189 11.65 -28.26 -4.00
CA SER A 189 10.82 -28.82 -2.93
C SER A 189 9.69 -27.82 -2.63
N PRO A 190 8.58 -27.89 -3.40
CA PRO A 190 7.59 -26.81 -3.43
C PRO A 190 6.91 -26.60 -2.09
N ARG A 191 7.32 -25.54 -1.37
CA ARG A 191 6.70 -25.07 -0.12
C ARG A 191 5.59 -24.03 -0.37
N VAL A 192 5.47 -23.48 -1.58
CA VAL A 192 4.44 -22.50 -1.96
C VAL A 192 3.35 -23.17 -2.80
N ALA A 193 2.11 -23.14 -2.32
CA ALA A 193 0.93 -23.68 -3.01
C ALA A 193 0.41 -22.73 -4.10
N SER A 194 0.32 -21.44 -3.78
CA SER A 194 0.02 -20.37 -4.74
C SER A 194 0.48 -19.01 -4.20
N MET A 195 0.66 -18.05 -5.10
CA MET A 195 0.90 -16.65 -4.77
C MET A 195 -0.36 -15.87 -5.17
N LEU A 196 -0.91 -15.08 -4.25
CA LEU A 196 -2.19 -14.39 -4.43
C LEU A 196 -2.04 -12.89 -4.76
N ASP A 197 -0.80 -12.39 -4.85
CA ASP A 197 -0.50 -11.02 -5.27
C ASP A 197 0.52 -10.97 -6.41
N GLY A 198 0.10 -10.37 -7.53
CA GLY A 198 0.99 -9.93 -8.59
C GLY A 198 0.29 -9.83 -9.94
N LEU A 199 0.10 -8.59 -10.43
CA LEU A 199 0.25 -8.37 -11.87
C LEU A 199 1.64 -8.91 -12.23
N THR A 200 1.73 -9.79 -13.22
CA THR A 200 3.02 -10.17 -13.80
C THR A 200 3.79 -8.90 -14.22
N GLN A 201 5.12 -8.98 -14.30
CA GLN A 201 5.92 -7.86 -14.84
C GLN A 201 5.39 -7.41 -16.21
N GLN A 202 4.88 -8.33 -17.02
CA GLN A 202 4.29 -8.06 -18.32
C GLN A 202 2.95 -7.32 -18.22
N GLU A 203 2.08 -7.69 -17.28
CA GLU A 203 0.80 -7.00 -17.06
C GLU A 203 1.00 -5.62 -16.43
N LEU A 204 1.95 -5.47 -15.52
CA LEU A 204 2.31 -4.16 -14.95
C LEU A 204 2.94 -3.25 -16.01
N ALA A 205 3.93 -3.76 -16.77
CA ALA A 205 4.55 -3.01 -17.86
C ALA A 205 3.52 -2.61 -18.92
N SER A 206 2.63 -3.53 -19.32
CA SER A 206 1.54 -3.24 -20.25
C SER A 206 0.63 -2.12 -19.74
N ARG A 207 0.20 -2.16 -18.47
CA ARG A 207 -0.68 -1.14 -17.89
C ARG A 207 0.02 0.21 -17.72
N LEU A 208 1.31 0.24 -17.35
CA LEU A 208 2.10 1.47 -17.26
C LEU A 208 2.34 2.07 -18.65
N THR A 209 2.69 1.25 -19.65
CA THR A 209 2.83 1.69 -21.04
C THR A 209 1.52 2.28 -21.55
N LEU A 210 0.38 1.63 -21.33
CA LEU A 210 -0.93 2.17 -21.73
C LEU A 210 -1.26 3.50 -21.02
N ASN A 211 -0.92 3.66 -19.74
CA ASN A 211 -1.13 4.91 -19.01
C ASN A 211 -0.20 6.05 -19.47
N CYS A 212 1.01 5.75 -19.92
CA CYS A 212 1.98 6.75 -20.37
C CYS A 212 1.90 7.06 -21.87
N MET A 213 1.05 6.36 -22.63
CA MET A 213 0.83 6.69 -24.04
C MET A 213 -0.06 7.93 -24.15
N ASN A 214 0.45 8.95 -24.85
CA ASN A 214 -0.35 10.10 -25.27
C ASN A 214 -1.36 9.65 -26.34
N CYS A 215 -2.55 9.27 -25.90
CA CYS A 215 -3.65 8.90 -26.76
C CYS A 215 -4.83 9.84 -26.50
N TYR A 216 -5.36 10.43 -27.57
CA TYR A 216 -6.51 11.32 -27.50
C TYR A 216 -7.75 10.56 -27.96
N VAL A 217 -8.79 10.54 -27.11
CA VAL A 217 -10.11 10.05 -27.51
C VAL A 217 -10.79 11.12 -28.33
N GLU A 218 -11.20 10.80 -29.55
CA GLU A 218 -11.93 11.69 -30.46
C GLU A 218 -13.43 11.73 -30.11
N PRO A 219 -13.94 12.72 -29.36
CA PRO A 219 -15.29 12.67 -28.80
C PRO A 219 -16.37 12.71 -29.89
N GLN A 220 -16.08 13.31 -31.04
CA GLN A 220 -16.96 13.33 -32.21
C GLN A 220 -17.33 11.93 -32.73
N LYS A 221 -16.47 10.93 -32.53
CA LYS A 221 -16.71 9.54 -32.95
C LYS A 221 -17.59 8.77 -31.97
N LEU A 222 -17.86 9.33 -30.79
CA LEU A 222 -18.63 8.71 -29.72
C LEU A 222 -20.01 9.35 -29.53
N ARG A 223 -20.45 10.22 -30.45
CA ARG A 223 -21.74 10.94 -30.36
C ARG A 223 -22.95 10.02 -30.31
N ASP A 224 -22.90 8.88 -31.01
CA ASP A 224 -23.99 7.92 -31.03
C ASP A 224 -23.88 6.85 -29.92
N VAL A 225 -22.95 7.04 -28.98
CA VAL A 225 -22.75 6.14 -27.84
C VAL A 225 -23.34 6.78 -26.59
N ASP A 226 -24.24 6.06 -25.92
CA ASP A 226 -24.74 6.47 -24.62
C ASP A 226 -23.60 6.43 -23.58
N ILE A 227 -23.10 7.60 -23.22
CA ILE A 227 -22.02 7.75 -22.23
C ILE A 227 -22.62 8.18 -20.90
N THR A 228 -22.25 7.49 -19.82
CA THR A 228 -22.47 7.98 -18.45
C THR A 228 -21.14 8.25 -17.78
N ILE A 229 -20.97 9.49 -17.32
CA ILE A 229 -19.82 9.90 -16.54
C ILE A 229 -20.21 9.83 -15.06
N MET A 230 -19.50 9.00 -14.30
CA MET A 230 -19.65 8.92 -12.86
C MET A 230 -18.50 9.63 -12.18
N ASP A 231 -18.81 10.64 -11.36
CA ASP A 231 -17.81 11.51 -10.75
C ASP A 231 -18.07 11.71 -9.25
N VAL A 232 -17.01 12.01 -8.50
CA VAL A 232 -17.03 12.26 -7.07
C VAL A 232 -16.62 13.71 -6.79
N PHE A 233 -17.39 14.41 -5.97
CA PHE A 233 -17.12 15.82 -5.60
C PHE A 233 -16.33 15.96 -4.28
N ASP A 234 -15.30 15.15 -4.08
CA ASP A 234 -14.32 15.32 -3.01
C ASP A 234 -12.91 15.58 -3.55
N ASP A 235 -11.94 15.78 -2.66
CA ASP A 235 -10.52 15.95 -3.03
C ASP A 235 -9.99 14.64 -3.64
N CYS A 236 -10.05 14.57 -4.98
CA CYS A 236 -9.61 13.44 -5.78
C CYS A 236 -8.43 13.84 -6.69
N ALA A 237 -7.80 12.85 -7.33
CA ALA A 237 -6.60 13.02 -8.13
C ALA A 237 -6.81 13.89 -9.39
N LEU A 238 -8.05 14.08 -9.84
CA LEU A 238 -8.37 14.94 -10.99
C LEU A 238 -8.79 16.32 -10.52
N SER A 239 -8.10 17.36 -11.02
CA SER A 239 -8.49 18.74 -10.76
C SER A 239 -9.87 19.05 -11.34
N GLY A 240 -10.56 20.03 -10.74
CA GLY A 240 -11.83 20.53 -11.28
C GLY A 240 -11.74 20.96 -12.74
N SER A 241 -10.61 21.56 -13.15
CA SER A 241 -10.37 21.97 -14.53
C SER A 241 -10.37 20.81 -15.54
N VAL A 242 -9.80 19.65 -15.17
CA VAL A 242 -9.78 18.47 -16.04
C VAL A 242 -11.18 17.87 -16.15
N LYS A 243 -11.93 17.85 -15.05
CA LYS A 243 -13.33 17.40 -15.03
C LYS A 243 -14.21 18.28 -15.90
N ASP A 244 -14.06 19.60 -15.78
CA ASP A 244 -14.80 20.57 -16.59
C ASP A 244 -14.53 20.38 -18.08
N GLU A 245 -13.27 20.13 -18.46
CA GLU A 245 -12.92 19.89 -19.87
C GLU A 245 -13.51 18.58 -20.38
N MET A 246 -13.47 17.51 -19.58
CA MET A 246 -14.14 16.24 -19.91
C MET A 246 -15.66 16.45 -20.12
N TYR A 247 -16.32 17.23 -19.28
CA TYR A 247 -17.74 17.54 -19.45
C TYR A 247 -18.05 18.33 -20.73
N LYS A 248 -17.13 19.18 -21.19
CA LYS A 248 -17.27 19.87 -22.49
C LYS A 248 -17.07 18.91 -23.66
N CYS A 249 -16.18 17.93 -23.54
CA CYS A 249 -15.95 16.91 -24.56
C CYS A 249 -17.17 16.00 -24.76
N TYR A 250 -17.94 15.75 -23.69
CA TYR A 250 -19.11 14.86 -23.71
C TYR A 250 -20.37 15.58 -23.19
N PRO A 251 -20.92 16.55 -23.94
CA PRO A 251 -22.01 17.40 -23.48
C PRO A 251 -23.32 16.62 -23.26
N GLU A 252 -23.52 15.52 -24.00
CA GLU A 252 -24.73 14.69 -23.94
C GLU A 252 -24.62 13.52 -22.96
N ALA A 253 -23.47 13.34 -22.31
CA ALA A 253 -23.29 12.26 -21.34
C ALA A 253 -24.19 12.45 -20.11
N ARG A 254 -24.79 11.35 -19.65
CA ARG A 254 -25.47 11.31 -18.35
C ARG A 254 -24.44 11.50 -17.24
N ARG A 255 -24.83 12.17 -16.16
CA ARG A 255 -23.92 12.48 -15.05
C ARG A 255 -24.41 11.85 -13.77
N ALA A 256 -23.60 10.97 -13.21
CA ALA A 256 -23.88 10.27 -11.97
C ALA A 256 -22.90 10.78 -10.89
N HIS A 257 -23.40 11.56 -9.94
CA HIS A 257 -22.55 12.26 -8.99
C HIS A 257 -22.60 11.64 -7.60
N LEU A 258 -21.43 11.32 -7.05
CA LEU A 258 -21.23 10.86 -5.70
C LEU A 258 -20.73 12.01 -4.82
N LYS A 259 -21.27 12.12 -3.61
CA LYS A 259 -20.87 13.18 -2.67
C LYS A 259 -19.46 12.99 -2.10
N SER A 260 -18.99 11.74 -2.03
CA SER A 260 -17.67 11.36 -1.52
C SER A 260 -17.33 9.94 -1.98
N GLY A 261 -16.06 9.56 -2.01
CA GLY A 261 -15.59 8.27 -2.50
C GLY A 261 -14.11 8.23 -2.89
N GLY A 262 -13.44 9.39 -2.91
CA GLY A 262 -12.04 9.51 -3.30
C GLY A 262 -11.78 9.00 -4.71
N ASN A 263 -10.54 8.54 -4.95
CA ASN A 263 -10.11 8.08 -6.27
C ASN A 263 -10.77 6.77 -6.74
N PHE A 264 -11.33 6.00 -5.82
CA PHE A 264 -11.85 4.66 -6.09
C PHE A 264 -13.28 4.49 -5.55
N PRO A 265 -14.25 5.26 -6.07
CA PRO A 265 -15.63 5.23 -5.58
C PRO A 265 -16.26 3.84 -5.69
N TYR A 266 -15.84 3.02 -6.66
CA TYR A 266 -16.32 1.64 -6.81
C TYR A 266 -15.90 0.71 -5.66
N LEU A 267 -14.88 1.09 -4.87
CA LEU A 267 -14.49 0.38 -3.65
C LEU A 267 -15.10 1.02 -2.41
N SER A 268 -15.00 2.34 -2.28
CA SER A 268 -15.39 3.09 -1.08
C SER A 268 -16.90 3.32 -0.98
N ARG A 269 -17.61 3.34 -2.12
CA ARG A 269 -19.06 3.57 -2.26
C ARG A 269 -19.69 2.56 -3.24
N SER A 270 -19.27 1.30 -3.15
CA SER A 270 -19.70 0.24 -4.07
C SER A 270 -21.22 0.13 -4.21
N ALA A 271 -21.99 0.29 -3.12
CA ALA A 271 -23.46 0.27 -3.16
C ALA A 271 -24.04 1.41 -4.01
N ASP A 272 -23.57 2.63 -3.81
CA ASP A 272 -24.05 3.81 -4.53
C ASP A 272 -23.65 3.74 -6.02
N VAL A 273 -22.41 3.31 -6.29
CA VAL A 273 -21.90 3.06 -7.65
C VAL A 273 -22.76 2.02 -8.36
N ASN A 274 -23.10 0.91 -7.70
CA ASN A 274 -23.93 -0.14 -8.28
C ASN A 274 -25.34 0.36 -8.63
N VAL A 275 -25.95 1.18 -7.78
CA VAL A 275 -27.25 1.82 -8.08
C VAL A 275 -27.14 2.74 -9.29
N MET A 276 -26.06 3.52 -9.38
CA MET A 276 -25.84 4.40 -10.53
C MET A 276 -25.58 3.62 -11.82
N LEU A 277 -24.85 2.51 -11.77
CA LEU A 277 -24.65 1.61 -12.91
C LEU A 277 -25.98 1.00 -13.38
N GLN A 278 -26.85 0.59 -12.45
CA GLN A 278 -28.19 0.09 -12.76
C GLN A 278 -29.07 1.18 -13.40
N ALA A 279 -29.02 2.41 -12.90
CA ALA A 279 -29.75 3.55 -13.45
C ALA A 279 -29.20 4.02 -14.82
N SER A 280 -27.94 3.71 -15.14
CA SER A 280 -27.30 4.05 -16.41
C SER A 280 -27.68 3.11 -17.56
N GLY A 281 -28.23 1.94 -17.24
CA GLY A 281 -28.87 1.05 -18.19
C GLY A 281 -27.91 0.18 -19.01
N THR A 282 -27.42 -0.91 -18.42
CA THR A 282 -27.17 -2.17 -19.14
C THR A 282 -27.29 -3.35 -18.16
N TYR A 283 -28.53 -3.76 -17.86
CA TYR A 283 -29.02 -5.15 -17.70
C TYR A 283 -30.55 -5.09 -17.67
#